data_AF-A0A432Y8M1-F1
#
_entry.id   AF-A0A432Y8M1-F1
#
_cell.length_a   1.000
_cell.length_b   1.000
_cell.length_c   1.000
_cell.angle_alpha   90.00
_cell.angle_beta   90.00
_cell.angle_gamma   90.00
#
_symmetry.space_group_name_H-M   'P 1'
#
loop_
_entity.id
_entity.type
_entity.pdbx_description
1 polymer ?
#
loop_
_entity_poly.entity_id
_entity_poly.type
_entity_poly.pdbx_seq_one_letter_code
_entity_poly.pdbx_strand_id
1 'polypeptide(L)'
;MFAIDLPPDWQATVWSEQRSQTIWQLRRGALPSLTQLGCQPVHQFARFSWCEVNHQLWVLQESAGQFWLTRYRRLPKPTVAPRNNWRGRLLQQFNGQGKSIEVFLNKHHIKQLRSFVELRFTHRRPQFLELDHGRFYLALQNPVEDIFIYPHGDELLLLSATMP
;
A
#
# COMPACT_ATOMS: atom_id res chain seq x y z
N MET A 1 -4.46 -4.45 24.36
CA MET A 1 -4.56 -3.42 23.30
C MET A 1 -4.22 -2.10 23.97
N PHE A 2 -2.98 -1.63 23.85
CA PHE A 2 -2.59 -0.35 24.46
C PHE A 2 -3.23 0.76 23.61
N ALA A 3 -4.16 1.50 24.21
CA ALA A 3 -4.58 2.78 23.65
C ALA A 3 -3.32 3.65 23.56
N ILE A 4 -2.98 4.08 22.36
CA ILE A 4 -1.94 5.09 22.20
C ILE A 4 -2.69 6.40 22.36
N ASP A 5 -2.48 7.03 23.52
CA ASP A 5 -3.05 8.33 23.79
C ASP A 5 -2.30 9.35 22.96
N LEU A 6 -2.92 9.79 21.87
CA LEU A 6 -2.44 10.92 21.10
C LEU A 6 -2.50 12.18 21.99
N PRO A 7 -1.60 13.15 21.79
CA PRO A 7 -1.65 14.40 22.52
C PRO A 7 -3.05 15.02 22.46
N PRO A 8 -3.65 15.40 23.62
CA PRO A 8 -5.05 15.81 23.68
C PRO A 8 -5.32 17.12 22.90
N ASP A 9 -4.28 17.94 22.70
CA ASP A 9 -4.29 19.18 21.93
C ASP A 9 -4.44 18.97 20.41
N TRP A 10 -4.18 17.77 19.89
CA TRP A 10 -4.25 17.49 18.45
C TRP A 10 -5.67 17.31 17.91
N GLN A 11 -6.66 17.10 18.80
CA GLN A 11 -8.06 16.90 18.43
C GLN A 11 -8.22 15.90 17.27
N ALA A 12 -7.55 14.75 17.38
CA ALA A 12 -7.45 13.77 16.31
C ALA A 12 -8.79 13.06 16.08
N THR A 13 -9.27 13.04 14.84
CA THR A 13 -10.42 12.23 14.42
C THR A 13 -9.92 11.07 13.56
N VAL A 14 -10.30 9.84 13.91
CA VAL A 14 -9.98 8.66 13.09
C VAL A 14 -10.68 8.79 11.74
N TRP A 15 -9.90 8.82 10.66
CA TRP A 15 -10.40 8.88 9.30
C TRP A 15 -10.49 7.48 8.67
N SER A 16 -9.50 6.63 8.95
CA SER A 16 -9.49 5.24 8.50
C SER A 16 -8.74 4.36 9.50
N GLU A 17 -9.26 3.17 9.75
CA GLU A 17 -8.56 2.14 10.51
C GLU A 17 -8.52 0.82 9.74
N GLN A 18 -7.32 0.27 9.66
CA GLN A 18 -7.01 -1.03 9.08
C GLN A 18 -6.09 -1.80 10.03
N ARG A 19 -5.88 -3.08 9.76
CA ARG A 19 -5.01 -3.92 10.58
C ARG A 19 -3.56 -3.39 10.60
N SER A 20 -3.03 -2.99 9.45
CA SER A 20 -1.66 -2.47 9.27
C SER A 20 -1.52 -0.99 9.55
N GLN A 21 -2.60 -0.21 9.57
CA GLN A 21 -2.50 1.23 9.69
C GLN A 21 -3.72 1.88 10.31
N THR A 22 -3.50 3.01 10.96
CA THR A 22 -4.58 3.93 11.36
C THR A 22 -4.21 5.31 10.85
N ILE A 23 -5.19 6.00 10.26
CA ILE A 23 -5.05 7.36 9.73
C ILE A 23 -5.98 8.26 10.54
N TRP A 24 -5.43 9.36 11.05
CA TRP A 24 -6.17 10.42 11.73
C TRP A 24 -6.05 11.72 10.96
N GLN A 25 -7.14 12.48 10.97
CA GLN A 25 -7.13 13.89 10.61
C GLN A 25 -6.97 14.69 11.91
N LEU A 26 -5.97 15.57 11.97
CA LEU A 26 -5.71 16.42 13.14
C LEU A 26 -6.38 17.79 12.92
N ARG A 27 -7.03 18.33 13.95
CA ARG A 27 -7.69 19.64 13.90
C ARG A 27 -6.83 20.69 14.59
N ARG A 28 -6.91 21.93 14.09
CA ARG A 28 -6.09 23.08 14.48
C ARG A 28 -6.33 23.48 15.96
N GLY A 29 -5.59 22.86 16.87
CA GLY A 29 -5.32 23.38 18.21
C GLY A 29 -3.90 23.95 18.28
N ALA A 30 -2.91 23.08 18.07
CA ALA A 30 -1.49 23.41 17.98
C ALA A 30 -0.86 22.81 16.71
N LEU A 31 0.33 23.29 16.30
CA LEU A 31 1.09 22.68 15.20
C LEU A 31 1.58 21.30 15.66
N PRO A 32 1.09 20.19 15.07
CA PRO A 32 1.44 18.87 15.56
C PRO A 32 2.92 18.57 15.31
N SER A 33 3.58 17.92 16.27
CA SER A 33 4.96 17.47 16.12
C SER A 33 5.13 16.03 16.58
N LEU A 34 5.75 15.21 15.73
CA LEU A 34 6.07 13.82 16.09
C LEU A 34 6.96 13.71 17.35
N THR A 35 7.70 14.75 17.73
CA THR A 35 8.45 14.78 19.00
C THR A 35 7.54 14.60 20.23
N GLN A 36 6.29 15.04 20.17
CA GLN A 36 5.29 14.86 21.23
C GLN A 36 4.88 13.38 21.40
N LEU A 37 5.18 12.53 20.42
CA LEU A 37 5.01 11.06 20.50
C LEU A 37 6.26 10.36 21.03
N GLY A 38 7.26 11.11 21.51
CA GLY A 38 8.49 10.55 22.09
C GLY A 38 9.47 9.98 21.06
N CYS A 39 9.41 10.42 19.80
CA CYS A 39 10.32 9.99 18.75
C CYS A 39 11.11 11.17 18.17
N GLN A 40 12.26 10.87 17.53
CA GLN A 40 13.00 11.89 16.77
C GLN A 40 12.57 11.89 15.30
N PRO A 41 11.89 12.95 14.83
CA PRO A 41 11.43 13.01 13.44
C PRO A 41 12.58 13.20 12.46
N VAL A 42 12.51 12.48 11.35
CA VAL A 42 13.30 12.70 10.16
C VAL A 42 12.54 13.63 9.23
N HIS A 43 13.12 14.80 8.95
CA HIS A 43 12.57 15.82 8.07
C HIS A 43 13.28 15.80 6.73
N GLN A 44 12.83 14.93 5.82
CA GLN A 44 13.37 14.89 4.46
C GLN A 44 12.63 15.83 3.50
N PHE A 45 11.36 16.15 3.78
CA PHE A 45 10.56 17.07 2.96
C PHE A 45 9.79 18.06 3.84
N ALA A 46 9.57 19.28 3.36
CA ALA A 46 9.04 20.39 4.17
C ALA A 46 7.66 20.14 4.80
N ARG A 47 6.82 19.31 4.17
CA ARG A 47 5.44 19.00 4.62
C ARG A 47 5.28 17.56 5.11
N PHE A 48 6.40 16.91 5.42
CA PHE A 48 6.43 15.50 5.72
C PHE A 48 7.49 15.22 6.78
N SER A 49 7.07 14.59 7.86
CA SER A 49 7.98 14.08 8.88
C SER A 49 7.57 12.67 9.24
N TRP A 50 8.56 11.87 9.62
CA TRP A 50 8.32 10.49 10.03
C TRP A 50 9.28 10.08 11.13
N CYS A 51 8.90 9.10 11.92
CA CYS A 51 9.76 8.50 12.93
C CYS A 51 9.30 7.08 13.25
N GLU A 52 10.18 6.28 13.83
CA GLU A 52 9.83 4.97 14.38
C GLU A 52 9.85 5.02 15.90
N VAL A 53 8.77 4.54 16.54
CA VAL A 53 8.70 4.32 17.99
C VAL A 53 7.91 3.05 18.26
N ASN A 54 8.40 2.20 19.17
CA ASN A 54 7.77 0.93 19.52
C ASN A 54 7.45 0.01 18.32
N HIS A 55 8.36 -0.06 17.34
CA HIS A 55 8.17 -0.80 16.07
C HIS A 55 6.98 -0.36 15.23
N GLN A 56 6.56 0.89 15.40
CA GLN A 56 5.51 1.53 14.63
C GLN A 56 6.10 2.74 13.92
N LEU A 57 5.84 2.83 12.63
CA LEU A 57 6.22 3.99 11.84
C LEU A 57 5.09 5.01 11.95
N TRP A 58 5.44 6.19 12.42
CA TRP A 58 4.55 7.34 12.46
C TRP A 58 4.92 8.30 11.35
N VAL A 59 3.90 8.77 10.65
CA VAL A 59 4.05 9.71 9.54
C VAL A 59 3.11 10.86 9.79
N LEU A 60 3.64 12.07 9.80
CA LEU A 60 2.89 13.31 9.88
C LEU A 60 3.09 14.06 8.56
N GLN A 61 1.97 14.32 7.87
CA GLN A 61 1.96 15.01 6.59
C GLN A 61 0.99 16.19 6.62
N GLU A 62 1.36 17.27 5.93
CA GLU A 62 0.49 18.41 5.68
C GLU A 62 0.00 18.39 4.23
N SER A 63 -1.32 18.36 4.03
CA SER A 63 -1.95 18.42 2.72
C SER A 63 -3.17 19.33 2.75
N ALA A 64 -3.26 20.25 1.79
CA ALA A 64 -4.34 21.24 1.68
C ALA A 64 -4.60 22.04 2.99
N GLY A 65 -3.54 22.35 3.75
CA GLY A 65 -3.64 23.08 5.03
C GLY A 65 -4.25 22.28 6.18
N GLN A 66 -4.31 20.96 6.04
CA GLN A 66 -4.72 19.99 7.06
C GLN A 66 -3.56 19.05 7.39
N PHE A 67 -3.52 18.61 8.64
CA PHE A 67 -2.53 17.65 9.12
C PHE A 67 -3.14 16.25 9.18
N TRP A 68 -2.38 15.29 8.68
CA TRP A 68 -2.74 13.88 8.70
C TRP A 68 -1.65 13.12 9.42
N LEU A 69 -2.08 12.35 10.42
CA LEU A 69 -1.20 11.43 11.13
C LEU A 69 -1.51 10.02 10.65
N THR A 70 -0.48 9.27 10.29
CA THR A 70 -0.61 7.85 9.95
C THR A 70 0.31 7.05 10.85
N ARG A 71 -0.27 6.05 11.52
CA ARG A 71 0.49 5.02 12.24
C ARG A 71 0.48 3.77 11.41
N TYR A 72 1.64 3.33 10.97
CA TYR A 72 1.85 2.01 10.40
C TYR A 72 2.26 1.05 11.52
N ARG A 73 1.41 0.06 11.76
CA ARG A 73 1.71 -1.06 12.63
C ARG A 73 2.45 -2.09 11.81
N ARG A 74 3.61 -2.53 12.29
CA ARG A 74 4.27 -3.71 11.72
C ARG A 74 3.33 -4.88 11.92
N LEU A 75 2.67 -5.30 10.85
CA LEU A 75 1.92 -6.55 10.89
C LEU A 75 2.94 -7.66 11.17
N PRO A 76 2.60 -8.66 12.02
CA PRO A 76 3.35 -9.91 11.98
C PRO A 76 3.41 -10.34 10.52
N LYS A 77 4.60 -10.74 10.03
CA LYS A 77 4.79 -11.23 8.66
C LYS A 77 3.58 -12.08 8.34
N PRO A 78 2.78 -11.75 7.32
CA PRO A 78 1.58 -12.49 7.06
C PRO A 78 1.97 -13.96 6.94
N THR A 79 1.50 -14.79 7.89
CA THR A 79 1.44 -16.25 7.76
C THR A 79 0.36 -16.61 6.74
N VAL A 80 0.22 -15.80 5.70
CA VAL A 80 -0.51 -16.18 4.51
C VAL A 80 0.38 -17.24 3.91
N ALA A 81 -0.02 -18.51 4.07
CA ALA A 81 0.59 -19.61 3.35
C ALA A 81 0.82 -19.15 1.92
N PRO A 82 2.03 -19.31 1.36
CA PRO A 82 2.38 -18.75 0.06
C PRO A 82 1.33 -19.19 -0.95
N ARG A 83 0.38 -18.29 -1.26
CA ARG A 83 -0.53 -18.47 -2.38
C ARG A 83 0.30 -18.15 -3.60
N ASN A 84 1.14 -19.10 -3.99
CA ASN A 84 1.79 -19.10 -5.29
C ASN A 84 0.68 -19.33 -6.31
N ASN A 85 0.11 -18.23 -6.78
CA ASN A 85 -0.68 -18.24 -8.00
C ASN A 85 0.22 -17.82 -9.16
N TRP A 86 -0.37 -17.70 -10.35
CA TRP A 86 0.35 -17.28 -11.54
C TRP A 86 0.99 -15.88 -11.43
N ARG A 87 0.51 -15.03 -10.51
CA ARG A 87 1.06 -13.71 -10.23
C ARG A 87 2.35 -13.78 -9.42
N GLY A 88 2.63 -14.94 -8.80
CA GLY A 88 3.86 -15.19 -8.05
C GLY A 88 3.63 -15.22 -6.54
N ARG A 89 4.64 -14.80 -5.79
CA ARG A 89 4.63 -14.78 -4.32
C ARG A 89 3.98 -13.49 -3.82
N LEU A 90 2.89 -13.61 -3.08
CA LEU A 90 2.26 -12.46 -2.42
C LEU A 90 3.23 -11.83 -1.41
N LEU A 91 3.47 -10.53 -1.56
CA LEU A 91 4.26 -9.71 -0.63
C LEU A 91 3.35 -8.96 0.35
N GLN A 92 2.26 -8.38 -0.16
CA GLN A 92 1.39 -7.51 0.61
C GLN A 92 -0.03 -7.52 0.08
N GLN A 93 -1.00 -7.28 0.97
CA GLN A 93 -2.40 -7.10 0.64
C GLN A 93 -2.96 -5.92 1.44
N PHE A 94 -3.75 -5.09 0.77
CA PHE A 94 -4.47 -3.96 1.34
C PHE A 94 -5.94 -4.09 0.98
N ASN A 95 -6.82 -3.95 1.97
CA ASN A 95 -8.26 -3.96 1.76
C ASN A 95 -8.83 -2.64 2.28
N GLY A 96 -9.60 -1.93 1.47
CA GLY A 96 -10.23 -0.67 1.88
C GLY A 96 -11.17 -0.12 0.82
N GLN A 97 -12.26 0.52 1.25
CA GLN A 97 -13.25 1.17 0.36
C GLN A 97 -13.81 0.24 -0.73
N GLY A 98 -14.06 -1.04 -0.38
CA GLY A 98 -14.53 -2.03 -1.33
C GLY A 98 -13.51 -2.40 -2.41
N LYS A 99 -12.22 -2.08 -2.23
CA LYS A 99 -11.15 -2.46 -3.14
C LYS A 99 -10.14 -3.34 -2.41
N SER A 100 -9.59 -4.33 -3.12
CA SER A 100 -8.45 -5.12 -2.66
C SER A 100 -7.28 -4.86 -3.59
N ILE A 101 -6.15 -4.46 -3.01
CA ILE A 101 -4.88 -4.27 -3.71
C ILE A 101 -3.92 -5.32 -3.17
N GLU A 102 -3.36 -6.13 -4.07
CA GLU A 102 -2.42 -7.18 -3.77
C GLU A 102 -1.10 -6.93 -4.52
N VAL A 103 0.03 -7.11 -3.84
CA VAL A 103 1.38 -6.92 -4.39
C VAL A 103 2.06 -8.28 -4.45
N PHE A 104 2.51 -8.69 -5.63
CA PHE A 104 3.19 -9.96 -5.86
C PHE A 104 4.59 -9.75 -6.42
N LEU A 105 5.47 -10.71 -6.16
CA LEU A 105 6.79 -10.84 -6.76
C LEU A 105 6.81 -12.08 -7.66
N ASN A 106 7.17 -11.91 -8.92
CA ASN A 106 7.18 -12.94 -9.93
C ASN A 106 8.57 -13.11 -10.55
N LYS A 107 9.04 -14.35 -10.63
CA LYS A 107 10.35 -14.70 -11.19
C LYS A 107 10.34 -14.93 -12.70
N HIS A 108 9.16 -15.01 -13.30
CA HIS A 108 9.03 -15.25 -14.73
C HIS A 108 9.31 -13.99 -15.52
N HIS A 109 9.92 -14.16 -16.69
CA HIS A 109 10.12 -13.07 -17.62
C HIS A 109 8.77 -12.55 -18.13
N ILE A 110 8.68 -11.25 -18.42
CA ILE A 110 7.40 -10.61 -18.82
C ILE A 110 6.73 -11.28 -20.03
N LYS A 111 7.54 -11.74 -21.01
CA LYS A 111 7.03 -12.47 -22.17
C LYS A 111 6.31 -13.77 -21.78
N GLN A 112 6.84 -14.51 -20.80
CA GLN A 112 6.23 -15.75 -20.31
C GLN A 112 4.91 -15.45 -19.59
N LEU A 113 4.92 -14.41 -18.74
CA LEU A 113 3.73 -13.97 -18.03
C LEU A 113 2.61 -13.54 -18.99
N ARG A 114 2.97 -12.78 -20.03
CA ARG A 114 2.03 -12.35 -21.08
C ARG A 114 1.41 -13.55 -21.80
N SER A 115 2.23 -14.46 -22.33
CA SER A 115 1.72 -15.67 -23.02
C SER A 115 0.83 -16.50 -22.11
N PHE A 116 1.22 -16.66 -20.84
CA PHE A 116 0.40 -17.36 -19.87
C PHE A 116 -0.96 -16.69 -19.64
N VAL A 117 -1.00 -15.36 -19.47
CA VAL A 117 -2.24 -14.60 -19.27
C VAL A 117 -3.15 -14.70 -20.48
N GLU A 118 -2.61 -14.51 -21.68
CA GLU A 118 -3.34 -14.59 -22.95
C GLU A 118 -4.02 -15.96 -23.11
N LEU A 119 -3.32 -17.04 -22.75
CA LEU A 119 -3.83 -18.42 -22.79
C LEU A 119 -4.80 -18.74 -21.65
N ARG A 120 -4.46 -18.41 -20.40
CA ARG A 120 -5.28 -18.79 -19.23
C ARG A 120 -6.57 -17.99 -19.15
N PHE A 121 -6.53 -16.72 -19.53
CA PHE A 121 -7.63 -15.79 -19.36
C PHE A 121 -8.26 -15.38 -20.70
N THR A 122 -8.11 -16.15 -21.77
CA THR A 122 -8.69 -15.84 -23.10
C THR A 122 -10.18 -15.45 -23.02
N HIS A 123 -10.96 -16.14 -22.18
CA HIS A 123 -12.38 -15.87 -21.96
C HIS A 123 -12.67 -14.51 -21.29
N ARG A 124 -11.70 -13.94 -20.56
CA ARG A 124 -11.77 -12.62 -19.91
C ARG A 124 -11.28 -11.49 -20.81
N ARG A 125 -10.90 -11.78 -22.07
CA ARG A 125 -10.41 -10.82 -23.07
C ARG A 125 -9.30 -9.91 -22.50
N PRO A 126 -8.13 -10.47 -22.13
CA PRO A 126 -7.08 -9.72 -21.48
C PRO A 126 -6.59 -8.60 -22.39
N GLN A 127 -6.53 -7.38 -21.87
CA GLN A 127 -5.98 -6.24 -22.58
C GLN A 127 -4.61 -5.92 -22.02
N PHE A 128 -3.58 -6.12 -22.83
CA PHE A 128 -2.19 -5.92 -22.42
C PHE A 128 -1.64 -4.69 -23.14
N LEU A 129 -1.19 -3.70 -22.39
CA LEU A 129 -0.66 -2.43 -22.88
C LEU A 129 0.73 -2.21 -22.28
N GLU A 130 1.72 -1.93 -23.13
CA GLU A 130 3.01 -1.42 -22.67
C GLU A 130 2.88 0.07 -22.39
N LEU A 131 3.26 0.50 -21.18
CA LEU A 131 3.22 1.90 -20.78
C LEU A 131 4.53 2.58 -21.17
N ASP A 132 5.65 2.09 -20.61
CA ASP A 132 7.00 2.62 -20.85
C ASP A 132 8.06 1.73 -20.17
N HIS A 133 9.29 1.67 -20.72
CA HIS A 133 10.47 1.02 -20.10
C HIS A 133 10.20 -0.35 -19.46
N GLY A 134 9.48 -1.24 -20.15
CA GLY A 134 9.16 -2.58 -19.62
C GLY A 134 8.12 -2.58 -18.50
N ARG A 135 7.36 -1.49 -18.32
CA ARG A 135 6.18 -1.42 -17.46
C ARG A 135 4.95 -1.71 -18.30
N PHE A 136 4.08 -2.57 -17.77
CA PHE A 136 2.90 -3.04 -18.48
C PHE A 136 1.65 -2.88 -17.63
N TYR A 137 0.56 -2.65 -18.32
CA TYR A 137 -0.79 -2.66 -17.80
C TYR A 137 -1.55 -3.84 -18.39
N LEU A 138 -2.25 -4.57 -17.54
CA LEU A 138 -3.10 -5.68 -17.90
C LEU A 138 -4.48 -5.47 -17.28
N ALA A 139 -5.51 -5.35 -18.10
CA ALA A 139 -6.90 -5.38 -17.66
C ALA A 139 -7.54 -6.73 -17.96
N LEU A 140 -8.19 -7.32 -16.96
CA LEU A 140 -9.02 -8.51 -17.09
C LEU A 140 -10.49 -8.16 -16.82
N GLN A 141 -11.39 -8.61 -17.68
CA GLN A 141 -12.82 -8.38 -17.52
C GLN A 141 -13.49 -9.57 -16.79
N ASN A 142 -14.60 -9.30 -16.09
CA ASN A 142 -15.44 -10.31 -15.42
C ASN A 142 -14.70 -11.31 -14.49
N PRO A 143 -14.37 -10.95 -13.22
CA PRO A 143 -14.53 -9.64 -12.59
C PRO A 143 -13.52 -8.62 -13.14
N VAL A 144 -13.70 -7.33 -12.84
CA VAL A 144 -12.72 -6.32 -13.23
C VAL A 144 -11.49 -6.43 -12.34
N GLU A 145 -10.34 -6.66 -12.97
CA GLU A 145 -9.04 -6.72 -12.31
C GLU A 145 -8.01 -5.97 -13.14
N ASP A 146 -7.40 -4.96 -12.52
CA ASP A 146 -6.37 -4.12 -13.12
C ASP A 146 -5.01 -4.52 -12.55
N ILE A 147 -4.06 -4.84 -13.42
CA ILE A 147 -2.76 -5.38 -13.03
C ILE A 147 -1.67 -4.50 -13.63
N PHE A 148 -0.85 -3.92 -12.75
CA PHE A 148 0.34 -3.17 -13.12
C PHE A 148 1.56 -4.05 -12.91
N ILE A 149 2.41 -4.14 -13.93
CA ILE A 149 3.60 -4.99 -13.93
C ILE A 149 4.82 -4.11 -14.18
N TYR A 150 5.83 -4.20 -13.34
CA TYR A 150 7.05 -3.41 -13.48
C TYR A 150 8.31 -4.21 -13.09
N PRO A 151 9.46 -3.94 -13.72
CA PRO A 151 10.70 -4.63 -13.43
C PRO A 151 11.24 -4.23 -12.05
N HIS A 152 11.77 -5.20 -11.31
CA HIS A 152 12.38 -5.02 -10.00
C HIS A 152 13.59 -5.96 -9.84
N GLY A 153 14.77 -5.47 -10.21
CA GLY A 153 15.95 -6.32 -10.33
C GLY A 153 15.75 -7.39 -11.39
N ASP A 154 15.99 -8.65 -11.03
CA ASP A 154 15.78 -9.81 -11.91
C ASP A 154 14.36 -10.38 -11.84
N GLU A 155 13.46 -9.75 -11.09
CA GLU A 155 12.07 -10.17 -10.88
C GLU A 155 11.09 -9.10 -11.39
N LEU A 156 9.80 -9.45 -11.41
CA LEU A 156 8.70 -8.54 -11.70
C LEU A 156 7.88 -8.30 -10.44
N LEU A 157 7.54 -7.05 -10.20
CA LEU A 157 6.52 -6.68 -9.23
C LEU A 157 5.17 -6.52 -9.95
N LEU A 158 4.14 -7.15 -9.40
CA LEU A 158 2.78 -7.09 -9.91
C LEU A 158 1.88 -6.47 -8.84
N LEU A 159 1.25 -5.33 -9.16
CA LEU A 159 0.16 -4.75 -8.37
C LEU A 159 -1.16 -5.18 -9.01
N SER A 160 -1.97 -5.98 -8.33
CA SER A 160 -3.32 -6.33 -8.75
C SER A 160 -4.33 -5.55 -7.91
N ALA A 161 -5.23 -4.84 -8.57
CA ALA A 161 -6.36 -4.17 -7.97
C ALA A 161 -7.65 -4.85 -8.45
N THR A 162 -8.42 -5.38 -7.51
CA THR A 162 -9.71 -6.03 -7.78
C THR A 162 -10.85 -5.24 -7.16
N MET A 163 -11.92 -5.08 -7.94
CA MET A 163 -13.21 -4.61 -7.46
C MET A 163 -14.14 -5.83 -7.28
N PRO A 164 -14.80 -6.00 -6.13
CA PRO A 164 -15.73 -7.09 -5.86
C PRO A 164 -16.98 -7.02 -6.73
#